data_AF-A0A947G0S0-F1
#
_entry.id   AF-A0A947G0S0-F1
#
_cell.length_a   1.000
_cell.length_b   1.000
_cell.length_c   1.000
_cell.angle_alpha   90.00
_cell.angle_beta   90.00
_cell.angle_gamma   90.00
#
_symmetry.space_group_name_H-M   'P 1'
#
loop_
_entity.id
_entity.type
_entity.pdbx_description
1 polymer ?
#
loop_
_entity_poly.entity_id
_entity_poly.type
_entity_poly.pdbx_seq_one_letter_code
_entity_poly.pdbx_strand_id
1 'polypeptide(L)'
;VSSPPRTHGEGVPMSYRKFVDRSGLAWSVRDRSRWEWHFEPEGGNPGPTRVARAPGHQDDPFELSNEELQRLLDSAPGATRPRAPNPFGD
;
A
#
# COMPACT_ATOMS: atom_id res chain seq x y z
N VAL A 1 -37.59 1.69 12.51
CA VAL A 1 -36.32 0.96 12.26
C VAL A 1 -35.58 1.71 11.17
N SER A 2 -34.61 2.55 11.57
CA SER A 2 -33.88 3.40 10.65
C SER A 2 -32.88 2.56 9.86
N SER A 3 -33.11 2.41 8.56
CA SER A 3 -32.05 2.02 7.62
C SER A 3 -31.32 3.31 7.22
N PRO A 4 -29.99 3.43 7.41
CA PRO A 4 -29.28 4.58 6.87
C PRO A 4 -29.26 4.51 5.33
N PRO A 5 -29.26 5.66 4.64
CA PRO A 5 -29.20 5.70 3.19
C PRO A 5 -27.85 5.15 2.72
N ARG A 6 -27.88 4.19 1.77
CA ARG A 6 -26.70 3.84 0.96
C ARG A 6 -26.34 5.03 0.10
N THR A 7 -25.50 5.91 0.60
CA THR A 7 -24.81 6.91 -0.20
C THR A 7 -23.85 6.20 -1.14
N HIS A 8 -24.26 6.03 -2.40
CA HIS A 8 -23.34 5.77 -3.52
C HIS A 8 -22.63 7.10 -3.88
N GLY A 9 -21.85 7.63 -2.94
CA GLY A 9 -21.19 8.94 -3.05
C GLY A 9 -19.85 9.02 -2.33
N GLU A 10 -19.28 7.90 -1.89
CA GLU A 10 -17.95 7.84 -1.31
C GLU A 10 -17.13 6.91 -2.18
N GLY A 11 -15.95 7.37 -2.65
CA GLY A 11 -15.04 6.53 -3.40
C GLY A 11 -14.83 5.22 -2.64
N VAL A 12 -14.80 4.11 -3.39
CA VAL A 12 -14.51 2.75 -2.89
C VAL A 12 -13.63 2.81 -1.63
N PRO A 13 -14.02 2.21 -0.49
CA PRO A 13 -13.20 2.26 0.72
C PRO A 13 -11.86 1.61 0.38
N MET A 14 -10.86 2.43 0.08
CA MET A 14 -9.49 2.00 -0.16
C MET A 14 -9.02 1.52 1.21
N SER A 15 -9.01 0.20 1.42
CA SER A 15 -8.59 -0.40 2.69
C SER A 15 -7.20 0.11 3.02
N TYR A 16 -7.11 0.82 4.15
CA TYR A 16 -5.92 1.51 4.61
C TYR A 16 -5.53 0.96 5.97
N ARG A 17 -4.37 0.30 6.03
CA ARG A 17 -3.86 -0.29 7.27
C ARG A 17 -2.45 0.16 7.56
N LYS A 18 -2.22 0.59 8.80
CA LYS A 18 -0.89 0.90 9.33
C LYS A 18 -0.29 -0.35 9.95
N PHE A 19 1.00 -0.57 9.73
CA PHE A 19 1.78 -1.59 10.42
C PHE A 19 3.21 -1.11 10.63
N VAL A 20 3.92 -1.77 11.55
CA VAL A 20 5.34 -1.53 11.77
C VAL A 20 6.11 -2.73 11.22
N ASP A 21 7.14 -2.45 10.43
CA ASP A 21 8.02 -3.47 9.89
C ASP A 21 8.96 -4.05 10.98
N ARG A 22 9.62 -5.18 10.70
CA ARG A 22 10.68 -5.75 11.54
C ARG A 22 11.78 -4.74 11.92
N SER A 23 11.97 -3.71 11.11
CA SER A 23 12.96 -2.64 11.32
C SER A 23 12.46 -1.53 12.26
N GLY A 24 11.23 -1.63 12.79
CA GLY A 24 10.61 -0.59 13.61
C GLY A 24 10.09 0.60 12.79
N LEU A 25 10.05 0.49 11.47
CA LEU A 25 9.58 1.55 10.57
C LEU A 25 8.07 1.45 10.38
N ALA A 26 7.36 2.57 10.51
CA ALA A 26 5.93 2.63 10.24
C ALA A 26 5.65 2.69 8.74
N TRP A 27 4.70 1.88 8.30
CA TRP A 27 4.23 1.78 6.94
C TRP A 27 2.72 1.75 6.90
N SER A 28 2.15 2.29 5.83
CA SER A 28 0.74 2.23 5.52
C SER A 28 0.54 1.47 4.21
N VAL A 29 -0.27 0.42 4.23
CA VAL A 29 -0.72 -0.26 3.02
C VAL A 29 -2.05 0.32 2.56
N ARG A 30 -2.14 0.61 1.27
CA ARG A 30 -3.35 1.05 0.58
C ARG A 30 -3.64 0.09 -0.55
N ASP A 31 -4.80 -0.54 -0.49
CA ASP A 31 -5.35 -1.21 -1.67
C ASP A 31 -5.74 -0.14 -2.69
N ARG A 32 -5.05 -0.12 -3.83
CA ARG A 32 -5.45 0.71 -4.99
C ARG A 32 -6.31 -0.10 -5.95
N SER A 33 -6.09 -1.41 -5.99
CA SER A 33 -6.82 -2.37 -6.78
C SER A 33 -6.52 -3.77 -6.27
N ARG A 34 -7.43 -4.72 -6.51
CA ARG A 34 -7.29 -6.19 -6.34
C ARG A 34 -5.99 -6.86 -6.84
N TRP A 35 -5.11 -6.12 -7.50
CA TRP A 35 -3.80 -6.59 -7.98
C TRP A 35 -2.64 -5.66 -7.58
N GLU A 36 -2.90 -4.45 -7.08
CA GLU A 36 -1.89 -3.42 -6.87
C GLU A 36 -2.08 -2.73 -5.52
N TRP A 37 -1.12 -2.95 -4.64
CA TRP A 37 -1.09 -2.42 -3.29
C TRP A 37 0.08 -1.45 -3.13
N HIS A 38 -0.18 -0.34 -2.46
CA HIS A 38 0.79 0.74 -2.26
C HIS A 38 1.16 0.80 -0.79
N PHE A 39 2.45 0.67 -0.52
CA PHE A 39 3.04 0.77 0.80
C PHE A 39 3.70 2.14 0.93
N GLU A 40 3.06 3.03 1.67
CA GLU A 40 3.55 4.38 1.91
C GLU A 40 4.30 4.41 3.26
N PRO A 41 5.50 5.01 3.31
CA PRO A 41 6.20 5.25 4.57
C PRO A 41 5.39 6.19 5.46
N GLU A 42 5.34 5.93 6.78
CA GLU A 42 4.69 6.83 7.74
C GLU A 42 5.61 7.25 8.88
N GLY A 43 5.25 8.34 9.55
CA GLY A 43 5.88 8.74 10.81
C GLY A 43 7.39 8.98 10.70
N GLY A 44 7.82 9.80 9.73
CA GLY A 44 9.24 10.14 9.54
C GLY A 44 10.08 9.02 8.92
N ASN A 45 9.47 7.94 8.45
CA ASN A 45 10.14 6.90 7.69
C ASN A 45 10.71 7.46 6.36
N PRO A 46 12.03 7.38 6.12
CA PRO A 46 12.67 7.91 4.91
C PRO A 46 12.57 6.96 3.70
N GLY A 47 11.94 5.80 3.86
CA GLY A 47 11.80 4.80 2.81
C GLY A 47 10.95 5.31 1.62
N PRO A 48 11.19 4.85 0.39
CA PRO A 48 10.34 5.21 -0.73
C PRO A 48 9.00 4.46 -0.64
N THR A 49 7.92 5.05 -1.19
CA THR A 49 6.68 4.32 -1.45
C THR A 49 6.99 3.06 -2.25
N ARG A 50 6.45 1.91 -1.86
CA ARG A 50 6.62 0.63 -2.58
C ARG A 50 5.31 0.18 -3.16
N VAL A 51 5.34 -0.42 -4.34
CA VAL A 51 4.15 -1.00 -4.96
C VAL A 51 4.36 -2.51 -4.98
N ALA A 52 3.45 -3.24 -4.35
CA ALA A 52 3.44 -4.69 -4.37
C ALA A 52 2.19 -5.20 -5.07
N ARG A 53 2.27 -6.45 -5.54
CA ARG A 53 1.09 -7.14 -6.04
C ARG A 53 0.26 -7.62 -4.86
N ALA A 54 -1.06 -7.46 -4.94
CA ALA A 54 -1.97 -8.08 -3.99
C ALA A 54 -1.77 -9.60 -3.99
N PRO A 55 -1.75 -10.26 -2.82
CA PRO A 55 -1.78 -11.72 -2.76
C PRO A 55 -3.11 -12.18 -3.38
N GLY A 56 -3.07 -12.92 -4.50
CA GLY A 56 -4.28 -13.24 -5.29
C GLY A 56 -5.36 -14.07 -4.58
N HIS A 57 -5.17 -14.41 -3.31
CA HIS A 57 -6.14 -15.10 -2.45
C HIS A 57 -6.74 -14.20 -1.35
N GLN A 58 -6.21 -12.98 -1.14
CA GLN A 58 -6.74 -12.01 -0.17
C GLN A 58 -6.81 -10.63 -0.82
N ASP A 59 -8.03 -10.07 -0.89
CA ASP A 59 -8.28 -8.74 -1.45
C ASP A 59 -8.15 -7.65 -0.37
N ASP A 60 -8.15 -8.03 0.91
CA ASP A 60 -8.17 -7.07 2.01
C ASP A 60 -6.90 -7.12 2.90
N PRO A 61 -6.21 -5.98 3.08
CA PRO A 61 -5.01 -5.90 3.90
C PRO A 61 -5.26 -6.04 5.41
N PHE A 62 -6.50 -5.91 5.91
CA PHE A 62 -6.82 -6.16 7.32
C PHE A 62 -6.87 -7.64 7.67
N GLU A 63 -7.16 -8.51 6.70
CA GLU A 63 -7.16 -9.96 6.90
C GLU A 63 -5.75 -10.56 6.98
N LEU A 64 -4.73 -9.83 6.51
CA LEU A 64 -3.34 -10.27 6.57
C LEU A 64 -2.72 -10.08 7.95
N SER A 65 -1.81 -10.96 8.33
CA SER A 65 -0.97 -10.70 9.52
C SER A 65 0.08 -9.63 9.22
N ASN A 66 0.60 -8.98 10.26
CA ASN A 66 1.72 -8.03 10.08
C ASN A 66 2.92 -8.69 9.41
N GLU A 67 3.20 -9.96 9.71
CA GLU A 67 4.26 -10.75 9.06
C GLU A 67 4.04 -10.91 7.56
N GLU A 68 2.79 -11.12 7.11
CA GLU A 68 2.46 -11.26 5.69
C GLU A 68 2.59 -9.91 4.97
N LEU A 69 2.15 -8.81 5.60
CA LEU A 69 2.36 -7.46 5.09
C LEU A 69 3.85 -7.10 4.98
N GLN A 70 4.66 -7.55 5.94
CA GLN A 70 6.11 -7.41 5.89
C GLN A 70 6.73 -8.22 4.75
N ARG A 71 6.31 -9.48 4.54
CA ARG A 71 6.77 -10.29 3.40
C ARG A 71 6.39 -9.66 2.05
N LEU A 72 5.18 -9.11 1.95
CA LEU A 72 4.74 -8.38 0.77
C LEU A 72 5.58 -7.12 0.53
N LEU A 73 5.87 -6.36 1.58
CA LEU A 73 6.71 -5.16 1.53
C LEU A 73 8.17 -5.48 1.13
N ASP A 74 8.72 -6.58 1.65
CA ASP A 74 10.06 -7.07 1.34
C ASP A 74 10.16 -7.58 -0.12
N SER A 75 9.13 -8.30 -0.57
CA SER A 75 9.03 -8.79 -1.94
C SER A 75 8.65 -7.69 -2.94
N ALA A 76 8.11 -6.56 -2.48
CA ALA A 76 7.76 -5.44 -3.34
C ALA A 76 9.05 -4.87 -3.95
N PRO A 77 9.13 -4.74 -5.29
CA PRO A 77 10.21 -3.97 -5.87
C PRO A 77 10.12 -2.56 -5.27
N GLY A 78 11.15 -2.15 -4.52
CA GLY A 78 11.23 -0.78 -4.03
C GLY A 78 11.02 0.12 -5.25
N ALA A 79 10.04 1.03 -5.20
CA ALA A 79 9.64 1.76 -6.38
C ALA A 79 10.89 2.38 -6.98
N THR A 80 11.31 1.81 -8.12
CA THR A 80 12.38 2.37 -8.90
C THR A 80 11.75 3.64 -9.42
N ARG A 81 12.05 4.74 -8.72
CA ARG A 81 11.77 6.09 -9.18
C ARG A 81 12.10 6.06 -10.67
N PRO A 82 11.15 6.35 -11.58
CA PRO A 82 11.50 6.44 -12.98
C PRO A 82 12.62 7.46 -13.03
N ARG A 83 13.84 7.00 -13.30
CA ARG A 83 14.94 7.88 -13.66
C ARG A 83 14.46 8.45 -14.99
N ALA A 84 13.80 9.60 -14.93
CA ALA A 84 13.52 10.36 -16.13
C ALA A 84 14.85 10.42 -16.89
N PRO A 85 14.94 9.90 -18.12
CA PRO A 85 16.07 10.26 -18.96
C PRO A 85 15.96 11.77 -19.11
N ASN A 86 16.88 12.53 -18.51
CA ASN A 86 16.99 13.95 -18.79
C ASN A 86 17.11 14.11 -20.31
N PRO A 87 16.19 14.82 -20.99
CA PRO A 87 16.32 15.07 -22.42
C PRO A 87 17.37 16.16 -22.75
N PHE A 88 18.04 16.70 -21.74
CA PHE A 88 19.12 17.67 -21.87
C PHE A 88 20.38 17.09 -21.21
N GLY A 89 21.15 16.32 -21.96
CA GLY A 89 22.39 15.72 -21.47
C GLY A 89 23.12 14.78 -22.43
N ASP A 90 23.17 15.12 -23.72
CA ASP A 90 24.35 15.22 -24.60
C ASP A 90 23.88 15.68 -25.99
#